data_AF-A0A5D6XK96-F1
#
_entry.id   AF-A0A5D6XK96-F1
#
_cell.length_a   1.000
_cell.length_b   1.000
_cell.length_c   1.000
_cell.angle_alpha   90.00
_cell.angle_beta   90.00
_cell.angle_gamma   90.00
#
_symmetry.space_group_name_H-M   'P 1'
#
loop_
_entity.id
_entity.type
_entity.pdbx_description
1 polymer ?
#
loop_
_entity_poly.entity_id
_entity_poly.type
_entity_poly.pdbx_seq_one_letter_code
_entity_poly.pdbx_strand_id
1 'polypeptide(L)'
;VAPTVAPGKLAYDLLKHSTFASDKLIAAKYVLSDETLEDRAKVQEELFQEWRKHPDTLSDYIRIVCSLDSSDVGTQILKLLENPDFNPAQSSHGRAVSGMLSQSRHFSLATDEGLDVMAQVFVKIGKVNQMAVYSILQSFDHLDRFEGEQKARLLNALEKMQGSIDAKKEESLYNQLNIILKKV
;
A
#
# COMPACT_ATOMS: atom_id res chain seq x y z
N VAL A 1 1.70 28.53 16.13
CA VAL A 1 2.57 28.06 17.23
C VAL A 1 3.45 26.97 16.65
N ALA A 2 4.76 27.17 16.56
CA ALA A 2 5.66 26.08 16.17
C ALA A 2 5.75 25.09 17.33
N PRO A 3 5.67 23.77 17.10
CA PRO A 3 5.77 22.79 18.16
C PRO A 3 7.12 22.89 18.88
N THR A 4 7.10 22.77 20.21
CA THR A 4 8.28 22.88 21.09
C THR A 4 9.20 21.66 21.06
N VAL A 5 8.74 20.56 20.45
CA VAL A 5 9.51 19.33 20.22
C VAL A 5 9.36 18.97 18.74
N ALA A 6 10.45 18.58 18.09
CA ALA A 6 10.40 18.05 16.73
C ALA A 6 9.45 16.84 16.68
N PRO A 7 8.39 16.85 15.85
CA PRO A 7 7.36 15.80 15.83
C PRO A 7 7.93 14.37 15.70
N GLY A 8 8.98 14.19 14.90
CA GLY A 8 9.66 12.90 14.74
C GLY A 8 10.29 12.37 16.04
N LYS A 9 10.84 13.24 16.89
CA LYS A 9 11.42 12.83 18.18
C LYS A 9 10.33 12.36 19.15
N LEU A 10 9.21 13.08 19.23
CA LEU A 10 8.07 12.68 20.05
C LEU A 10 7.50 11.34 19.59
N ALA A 11 7.36 11.14 18.28
CA ALA A 11 6.90 9.88 17.71
C ALA A 11 7.90 8.74 18.00
N TYR A 12 9.20 8.98 17.88
CA TYR A 12 10.22 7.98 18.21
C TYR A 12 10.19 7.57 19.69
N ASP A 13 10.10 8.54 20.61
CA ASP A 13 9.98 8.28 22.04
C ASP A 13 8.70 7.47 22.34
N LEU A 14 7.58 7.82 21.69
CA LEU A 14 6.32 7.08 21.83
C LEU A 14 6.44 5.63 21.32
N LEU A 15 7.12 5.42 20.19
CA LEU A 15 7.38 4.09 19.62
C LEU A 15 8.20 3.22 20.57
N LYS A 16 9.23 3.79 21.20
CA LYS A 16 10.16 3.04 22.08
C LYS A 16 9.60 2.78 23.47
N HIS A 17 8.76 3.66 24.00
CA HIS A 17 8.39 3.63 25.42
C HIS A 17 6.91 3.34 25.70
N SER A 18 6.00 3.47 24.74
CA SER A 18 4.59 3.16 25.01
C SER A 18 4.39 1.66 25.25
N THR A 19 3.48 1.34 26.17
CA THR A 19 2.97 -0.02 26.40
C THR A 19 1.73 -0.33 25.56
N PHE A 20 1.12 0.66 24.90
CA PHE A 20 -0.10 0.50 24.11
C PHE A 20 0.22 0.23 22.63
N ALA A 21 -0.41 -0.79 22.06
CA ALA A 21 -0.20 -1.14 20.65
C ALA A 21 -0.63 -0.02 19.70
N SER A 22 -1.76 0.65 19.97
CA SER A 22 -2.25 1.78 19.18
C SER A 22 -1.24 2.92 19.08
N ASP A 23 -0.57 3.23 20.18
CA ASP A 23 0.45 4.28 20.24
C ASP A 23 1.64 3.91 19.37
N LYS A 24 2.10 2.65 19.47
CA LYS A 24 3.21 2.14 18.66
C LYS A 24 2.89 2.17 17.17
N LEU A 25 1.66 1.82 16.77
CA LEU A 25 1.24 1.86 15.36
C LEU A 25 1.30 3.29 14.80
N ILE A 26 0.70 4.24 15.51
CA ILE A 26 0.68 5.64 15.10
C ILE A 26 2.10 6.22 15.11
N ALA A 27 2.86 5.95 16.17
CA ALA A 27 4.24 6.37 16.31
C ALA A 27 5.13 5.86 15.17
N ALA A 28 5.04 4.57 14.86
CA ALA A 28 5.76 3.96 13.75
C ALA A 28 5.41 4.61 12.41
N LYS A 29 4.12 4.86 12.12
CA LYS A 29 3.73 5.59 10.91
C LYS A 29 4.42 6.96 10.82
N TYR A 30 4.37 7.76 11.89
CA TYR A 30 4.99 9.10 11.90
C TYR A 30 6.50 9.04 11.74
N VAL A 31 7.16 8.16 12.49
CA VAL A 31 8.62 7.97 12.42
C VAL A 31 9.06 7.58 11.01
N LEU A 32 8.35 6.65 10.37
CA LEU A 32 8.70 6.16 9.03
C LEU A 32 8.30 7.12 7.91
N SER A 33 7.37 8.04 8.17
CA SER A 33 7.01 9.10 7.22
C SER A 33 7.92 10.34 7.32
N ASP A 34 8.66 10.50 8.42
CA ASP A 34 9.53 11.65 8.65
C ASP A 34 10.88 11.49 7.95
N GLU A 35 10.98 11.99 6.72
CA GLU A 35 12.20 11.95 5.89
C GLU A 35 13.36 12.77 6.49
N THR A 36 13.11 13.61 7.50
CA THR A 36 14.16 14.40 8.16
C THR A 36 14.83 13.64 9.31
N LEU A 37 14.31 12.48 9.69
CA LEU A 37 14.89 11.63 10.73
C LEU A 37 16.10 10.86 10.20
N GLU A 38 17.30 11.24 10.65
CA GLU A 38 18.59 10.66 10.20
C GLU A 38 18.63 9.12 10.29
N ASP A 39 18.11 8.55 11.38
CA ASP A 39 18.11 7.10 11.63
C ASP A 39 16.87 6.37 11.09
N ARG A 40 16.01 7.01 10.27
CA ARG A 40 14.73 6.44 9.80
C ARG A 40 14.85 5.00 9.29
N ALA A 41 15.84 4.74 8.43
CA ALA A 41 16.07 3.41 7.85
C ALA A 41 16.46 2.35 8.89
N LYS A 42 17.29 2.73 9.87
CA LYS A 42 17.66 1.86 10.99
C LYS A 42 16.46 1.54 11.86
N VAL A 43 15.63 2.55 12.17
CA VAL A 43 14.41 2.35 12.95
C VAL A 43 13.42 1.43 12.23
N GLN A 44 13.29 1.58 10.91
CA GLN A 44 12.46 0.70 10.10
C GLN A 44 12.92 -0.76 10.16
N GLU A 45 14.22 -1.01 10.03
CA GLU A 45 14.78 -2.36 10.10
C GLU A 45 14.57 -2.98 11.48
N GLU A 46 14.86 -2.24 12.56
CA GLU A 46 14.61 -2.70 13.93
C GLU A 46 13.12 -3.04 14.15
N LEU A 47 12.22 -2.18 13.66
CA LEU A 47 10.78 -2.38 13.75
C LEU A 47 10.36 -3.63 12.98
N PHE A 48 10.84 -3.80 11.76
CA PHE A 48 10.54 -4.98 10.94
C PHE A 48 11.01 -6.27 11.62
N GLN A 49 12.25 -6.31 12.12
CA GLN A 49 12.79 -7.49 12.79
C GLN A 49 12.04 -7.86 14.07
N GLU A 50 11.50 -6.88 14.78
CA GLU A 50 10.65 -7.13 15.95
C GLU A 50 9.26 -7.61 15.53
N TRP A 51 8.62 -6.93 14.58
CA TRP A 51 7.21 -7.15 14.25
C TRP A 51 7.00 -8.39 13.38
N ARG A 52 8.01 -8.83 12.62
CA ARG A 52 7.95 -10.09 11.86
C ARG A 52 7.83 -11.34 12.75
N LYS A 53 8.11 -11.22 14.05
CA LYS A 53 8.05 -12.36 14.99
C LYS A 53 6.63 -12.86 15.26
N HIS A 54 5.62 -12.02 15.04
CA HIS A 54 4.22 -12.38 15.21
C HIS A 54 3.38 -12.01 13.96
N PRO A 55 2.47 -12.88 13.50
CA PRO A 55 1.68 -12.63 12.30
C PRO A 55 0.84 -11.34 12.33
N ASP A 56 0.29 -11.01 13.49
CA ASP A 56 -0.55 -9.81 13.66
C ASP A 56 0.28 -8.54 13.53
N THR A 57 1.42 -8.47 14.22
CA THR A 57 2.33 -7.31 14.12
C THR A 57 2.99 -7.21 12.76
N LEU A 58 3.25 -8.32 12.07
CA LEU A 58 3.73 -8.27 10.68
C LEU A 58 2.67 -7.67 9.75
N SER A 59 1.40 -8.07 9.94
CA SER A 59 0.29 -7.49 9.18
C SER A 59 0.13 -5.99 9.45
N ASP A 60 0.34 -5.55 10.69
CA ASP A 60 0.36 -4.14 11.06
C ASP A 60 1.53 -3.39 10.43
N TYR A 61 2.74 -3.98 10.41
CA TYR A 61 3.90 -3.41 9.73
C TYR A 61 3.61 -3.19 8.23
N ILE A 62 3.02 -4.19 7.57
CA ILE A 62 2.61 -4.10 6.16
C ILE A 62 1.65 -2.92 5.96
N ARG A 63 0.64 -2.77 6.83
CA ARG A 63 -0.31 -1.63 6.76
C ARG A 63 0.40 -0.29 6.90
N ILE A 64 1.36 -0.18 7.82
CA ILE A 64 2.12 1.05 8.04
C ILE A 64 2.91 1.41 6.79
N VAL A 65 3.71 0.48 6.25
CA VAL A 65 4.52 0.73 5.03
C VAL A 65 3.64 1.17 3.86
N CYS A 66 2.49 0.53 3.67
CA CYS A 66 1.56 0.88 2.58
C CYS A 66 0.75 2.16 2.81
N SER A 67 0.89 2.83 3.95
CA SER A 67 0.18 4.06 4.30
C SER A 67 1.10 5.22 4.67
N LEU A 68 2.40 5.10 4.38
CA LEU A 68 3.36 6.18 4.58
C LEU A 68 3.07 7.34 3.64
N ASP A 69 3.38 8.54 4.14
CA ASP A 69 3.22 9.80 3.40
C ASP A 69 4.59 10.34 2.89
N SER A 70 5.63 9.49 2.88
CA SER A 70 6.99 9.83 2.42
C SER A 70 7.15 9.70 0.90
N SER A 71 8.12 10.42 0.33
CA SER A 71 8.34 10.44 -1.12
C SER A 71 8.78 9.08 -1.69
N ASP A 72 9.34 8.21 -0.85
CA ASP A 72 9.82 6.88 -1.23
C ASP A 72 8.81 5.73 -1.00
N VAL A 73 7.56 6.04 -0.66
CA VAL A 73 6.54 5.03 -0.30
C VAL A 73 6.37 3.95 -1.38
N GLY A 74 6.38 4.31 -2.66
CA GLY A 74 6.26 3.34 -3.75
C GLY A 74 7.39 2.31 -3.74
N THR A 75 8.63 2.78 -3.60
CA THR A 75 9.81 1.91 -3.48
C THR A 75 9.73 1.02 -2.24
N GLN A 76 9.26 1.55 -1.11
CA GLN A 76 9.10 0.76 0.11
C GLN A 76 8.06 -0.35 -0.04
N ILE A 77 6.92 -0.07 -0.69
CA ILE A 77 5.89 -1.08 -0.98
C ILE A 77 6.44 -2.18 -1.88
N LEU A 78 7.15 -1.84 -2.96
CA LEU A 78 7.72 -2.85 -3.86
C LEU A 78 8.79 -3.70 -3.16
N LYS A 79 9.65 -3.08 -2.32
CA LYS A 79 10.61 -3.82 -1.50
C LYS A 79 9.92 -4.79 -0.53
N LEU A 80 8.79 -4.39 0.04
CA LEU A 80 7.98 -5.25 0.90
C LEU A 80 7.41 -6.47 0.16
N LEU A 81 6.95 -6.30 -1.08
CA LEU A 81 6.40 -7.40 -1.90
C LEU A 81 7.45 -8.46 -2.30
N GLU A 82 8.72 -8.06 -2.36
CA GLU A 82 9.85 -8.96 -2.62
C GLU A 82 10.45 -9.55 -1.35
N ASN A 83 9.97 -9.14 -0.17
CA ASN A 83 10.45 -9.68 1.09
C ASN A 83 9.94 -11.13 1.29
N PRO A 84 10.79 -12.10 1.68
CA PRO A 84 10.38 -13.48 1.92
C PRO A 84 9.29 -13.67 3.00
N ASP A 85 9.17 -12.76 3.96
CA ASP A 85 8.12 -12.80 4.98
C ASP A 85 6.76 -12.31 4.44
N PHE A 86 6.74 -11.65 3.27
CA PHE A 86 5.49 -11.30 2.59
C PHE A 86 4.93 -12.49 1.82
N ASN A 87 3.84 -13.06 2.33
CA ASN A 87 3.11 -14.13 1.65
C ASN A 87 1.76 -13.64 1.06
N PRO A 88 1.61 -13.51 -0.28
CA PRO A 88 0.35 -13.11 -0.91
C PRO A 88 -0.79 -14.13 -0.77
N ALA A 89 -0.48 -15.39 -0.46
CA ALA A 89 -1.51 -16.39 -0.16
C ALA A 89 -2.14 -16.18 1.23
N GLN A 90 -1.43 -15.51 2.15
CA GLN A 90 -2.01 -15.12 3.43
C GLN A 90 -2.93 -13.92 3.23
N SER A 91 -4.23 -14.15 3.46
CA SER A 91 -5.26 -13.14 3.18
C SER A 91 -5.05 -11.83 3.96
N SER A 92 -4.46 -11.88 5.16
CA SER A 92 -4.14 -10.68 5.95
C SER A 92 -3.15 -9.76 5.23
N HIS A 93 -2.07 -10.33 4.67
CA HIS A 93 -1.03 -9.57 3.98
C HIS A 93 -1.57 -8.94 2.69
N GLY A 94 -2.21 -9.76 1.85
CA GLY A 94 -2.75 -9.28 0.57
C GLY A 94 -3.78 -8.16 0.74
N ARG A 95 -4.67 -8.29 1.73
CA ARG A 95 -5.67 -7.28 2.06
C ARG A 95 -5.07 -6.04 2.75
N ALA A 96 -4.01 -6.20 3.55
CA ALA A 96 -3.32 -5.07 4.15
C ALA A 96 -2.73 -4.15 3.07
N VAL A 97 -2.00 -4.71 2.10
CA VAL A 97 -1.43 -3.93 1.00
C VAL A 97 -2.53 -3.31 0.14
N SER A 98 -3.43 -4.15 -0.39
CA SER A 98 -4.46 -3.71 -1.33
C SER A 98 -5.44 -2.72 -0.70
N GLY A 99 -5.78 -2.91 0.57
CA GLY A 99 -6.70 -2.04 1.30
C GLY A 99 -6.09 -0.69 1.69
N MET A 100 -4.78 -0.62 1.97
CA MET A 100 -4.11 0.66 2.23
C MET A 100 -3.92 1.45 0.95
N LEU A 101 -3.47 0.80 -0.13
CA LEU A 101 -3.34 1.47 -1.43
C LEU A 101 -4.68 2.03 -1.95
N SER A 102 -5.80 1.34 -1.73
CA SER A 102 -7.11 1.85 -2.12
C SER A 102 -7.57 3.09 -1.32
N GLN A 103 -6.99 3.31 -0.14
CA GLN A 103 -7.28 4.46 0.72
C GLN A 103 -6.32 5.62 0.46
N SER A 104 -5.06 5.34 0.13
CA SER A 104 -4.01 6.34 -0.16
C SER A 104 -4.13 6.94 -1.57
N ARG A 105 -5.33 7.41 -1.96
CA ARG A 105 -5.64 7.87 -3.33
C ARG A 105 -4.77 9.04 -3.82
N HIS A 106 -4.27 9.86 -2.89
CA HIS A 106 -3.35 10.97 -3.19
C HIS A 106 -2.02 10.48 -3.78
N PHE A 107 -1.60 9.26 -3.43
CA PHE A 107 -0.48 8.58 -4.06
C PHE A 107 -1.00 7.67 -5.17
N SER A 108 -1.84 6.70 -4.83
CA SER A 108 -2.17 5.54 -5.67
C SER A 108 -2.93 5.87 -6.96
N LEU A 109 -3.76 6.92 -6.96
CA LEU A 109 -4.53 7.33 -8.16
C LEU A 109 -4.07 8.66 -8.77
N ALA A 110 -3.40 9.52 -7.99
CA ALA A 110 -3.01 10.84 -8.46
C ALA A 110 -1.65 10.86 -9.16
N THR A 111 -0.76 9.91 -8.84
CA THR A 111 0.61 9.85 -9.39
C THR A 111 0.78 8.69 -10.36
N ASP A 112 1.68 8.85 -11.34
CA ASP A 112 2.02 7.76 -12.27
C ASP A 112 2.74 6.61 -11.55
N GLU A 113 3.61 6.95 -10.60
CA GLU A 113 4.26 5.97 -9.73
C GLU A 113 3.21 5.16 -8.95
N GLY A 114 2.22 5.82 -8.36
CA GLY A 114 1.17 5.16 -7.59
C GLY A 114 0.34 4.21 -8.44
N LEU A 115 -0.01 4.61 -9.67
CA LEU A 115 -0.73 3.75 -10.62
C LEU A 115 0.11 2.54 -11.04
N ASP A 116 1.41 2.72 -11.25
CA ASP A 116 2.32 1.62 -11.55
C ASP A 116 2.45 0.65 -10.38
N VAL A 117 2.62 1.16 -9.16
CA VAL A 117 2.63 0.35 -7.92
C VAL A 117 1.32 -0.41 -7.76
N MET A 118 0.16 0.23 -7.97
CA MET A 118 -1.13 -0.46 -7.95
C MET A 118 -1.18 -1.63 -8.94
N ALA A 119 -0.68 -1.44 -10.17
CA ALA A 119 -0.67 -2.50 -11.17
C ALA A 119 0.26 -3.66 -10.78
N GLN A 120 1.45 -3.37 -10.25
CA GLN A 120 2.38 -4.40 -9.78
C GLN A 120 1.82 -5.19 -8.60
N VAL A 121 1.23 -4.50 -7.62
CA VAL A 121 0.55 -5.12 -6.45
C VAL A 121 -0.61 -5.99 -6.92
N PHE A 122 -1.44 -5.48 -7.83
CA PHE A 122 -2.56 -6.21 -8.41
C PHE A 122 -2.11 -7.52 -9.03
N VAL A 123 -1.03 -7.51 -9.81
CA VAL A 123 -0.50 -8.72 -10.46
C VAL A 123 0.11 -9.69 -9.44
N LYS A 124 0.96 -9.19 -8.53
CA LYS A 124 1.67 -10.02 -7.54
C LYS A 124 0.69 -10.75 -6.62
N ILE A 125 -0.31 -10.04 -6.11
CA ILE A 125 -1.27 -10.58 -5.16
C ILE A 125 -2.41 -11.27 -5.91
N GLY A 126 -2.96 -10.66 -6.95
CA GLY A 126 -4.15 -11.15 -7.66
C GLY A 126 -3.96 -12.50 -8.33
N LYS A 127 -2.76 -12.80 -8.84
CA LYS A 127 -2.44 -14.13 -9.40
C LYS A 127 -2.45 -15.26 -8.38
N VAL A 128 -2.35 -14.94 -7.08
CA VAL A 128 -2.33 -15.92 -5.99
C VAL A 128 -3.65 -15.90 -5.22
N ASN A 129 -4.18 -14.70 -4.95
CA ASN A 129 -5.37 -14.46 -4.18
C ASN A 129 -6.18 -13.32 -4.81
N GLN A 130 -7.03 -13.70 -5.78
CA GLN A 130 -7.86 -12.76 -6.54
C GLN A 130 -8.74 -11.90 -5.62
N MET A 131 -9.29 -12.46 -4.55
CA MET A 131 -10.16 -11.73 -3.62
C MET A 131 -9.43 -10.63 -2.85
N ALA A 132 -8.11 -10.74 -2.64
CA ALA A 132 -7.35 -9.77 -1.88
C ALA A 132 -7.16 -8.43 -2.61
N VAL A 133 -7.25 -8.41 -3.94
CA VAL A 133 -7.02 -7.20 -4.76
C VAL A 133 -8.29 -6.49 -5.20
N TYR A 134 -9.47 -6.91 -4.74
CA TYR A 134 -10.72 -6.24 -5.12
C TYR A 134 -10.78 -4.78 -4.68
N SER A 135 -10.18 -4.41 -3.55
CA SER A 135 -10.12 -3.02 -3.10
C SER A 135 -9.34 -2.11 -4.05
N ILE A 136 -8.33 -2.66 -4.75
CA ILE A 136 -7.61 -1.95 -5.82
C ILE A 136 -8.59 -1.63 -6.95
N LEU A 137 -9.36 -2.62 -7.43
CA LEU A 137 -10.35 -2.42 -8.49
C LEU A 137 -11.45 -1.42 -8.08
N GLN A 138 -11.94 -1.50 -6.84
CA GLN A 138 -12.94 -0.57 -6.29
C GLN A 138 -12.45 0.88 -6.21
N SER A 139 -11.13 1.10 -6.24
CA SER A 139 -10.58 2.47 -6.28
C SER A 139 -11.00 3.21 -7.56
N PHE A 140 -11.34 2.46 -8.61
CA PHE A 140 -11.77 2.95 -9.93
C PHE A 140 -13.30 2.98 -10.13
N ASP A 141 -14.11 2.68 -9.10
CA ASP A 141 -15.59 2.62 -9.24
C ASP A 141 -16.24 3.95 -9.66
N HIS A 142 -15.53 5.06 -9.57
CA HIS A 142 -16.00 6.41 -9.92
C HIS A 142 -15.21 7.02 -11.09
N LEU A 143 -14.74 6.19 -12.02
CA LEU A 143 -14.02 6.62 -13.22
C LEU A 143 -14.78 7.62 -14.10
N ASP A 144 -16.11 7.54 -14.09
CA ASP A 144 -17.03 8.45 -14.77
C ASP A 144 -16.91 9.89 -14.29
N ARG A 145 -16.39 10.12 -13.08
CA ARG A 145 -16.19 11.47 -12.51
C ARG A 145 -14.90 12.14 -12.94
N PHE A 146 -14.00 11.42 -13.61
CA PHE A 146 -12.75 11.96 -14.12
C PHE A 146 -12.89 12.32 -15.59
N GLU A 147 -12.14 13.32 -16.04
CA GLU A 147 -12.14 13.79 -17.42
C GLU A 147 -10.71 13.96 -17.95
N GLY A 148 -10.58 14.14 -19.27
CA GLY A 148 -9.33 14.48 -19.93
C GLY A 148 -8.17 13.52 -19.65
N GLU A 149 -6.99 14.09 -19.44
CA GLU A 149 -5.74 13.36 -19.23
C GLU A 149 -5.78 12.46 -18.00
N GLN A 150 -6.41 12.91 -16.90
CA GLN A 150 -6.51 12.12 -15.68
C GLN A 150 -7.31 10.84 -15.91
N LYS A 151 -8.46 10.93 -16.60
CA LYS A 151 -9.26 9.76 -16.96
C LYS A 151 -8.47 8.79 -17.84
N ALA A 152 -7.75 9.30 -18.84
CA ALA A 152 -6.94 8.49 -19.73
C ALA A 152 -5.83 7.73 -18.99
N ARG A 153 -5.13 8.37 -18.04
CA ARG A 153 -4.12 7.73 -17.20
C ARG A 153 -4.69 6.59 -16.35
N LEU A 154 -5.86 6.79 -15.75
CA LEU A 154 -6.53 5.75 -14.96
C LEU A 154 -7.02 4.57 -15.81
N LEU A 155 -7.56 4.82 -17.01
CA LEU A 155 -7.97 3.77 -17.94
C LEU A 155 -6.77 2.95 -18.42
N ASN A 156 -5.66 3.60 -18.77
CA ASN A 156 -4.42 2.91 -19.15
C ASN A 156 -3.93 1.98 -18.03
N ALA A 157 -3.98 2.43 -16.77
CA ALA A 157 -3.62 1.59 -15.63
C ALA A 157 -4.51 0.32 -15.54
N LEU A 158 -5.82 0.43 -15.76
CA LEU A 158 -6.72 -0.72 -15.80
C LEU A 158 -6.45 -1.66 -16.98
N GLU A 159 -6.20 -1.11 -18.16
CA GLU A 159 -5.83 -1.90 -19.34
C GLU A 159 -4.51 -2.64 -19.13
N LYS A 160 -3.52 -2.00 -18.49
CA LYS A 160 -2.26 -2.62 -18.08
C LYS A 160 -2.49 -3.76 -17.10
N MET A 161 -3.34 -3.56 -16.08
CA MET A 161 -3.73 -4.63 -15.14
C MET A 161 -4.39 -5.80 -15.88
N GLN A 162 -5.31 -5.53 -16.80
CA GLN A 162 -6.01 -6.55 -17.58
C GLN A 162 -5.06 -7.34 -18.49
N GLY A 163 -4.16 -6.66 -19.19
CA GLY A 163 -3.16 -7.28 -20.06
C GLY A 163 -2.09 -8.09 -19.31
N SER A 164 -2.00 -7.94 -17.99
CA SER A 164 -0.98 -8.61 -17.16
C SER A 164 -1.45 -9.92 -16.52
N ILE A 165 -2.72 -10.28 -16.69
CA ILE A 165 -3.36 -11.50 -16.15
C ILE A 165 -3.94 -12.36 -17.28
N ASP A 166 -4.12 -13.65 -17.03
CA ASP A 166 -4.72 -14.60 -17.96
C ASP A 166 -6.24 -14.65 -17.77
N ALA A 167 -6.98 -14.51 -18.87
CA ALA A 167 -8.44 -14.43 -18.84
C ALA A 167 -9.13 -15.69 -18.30
N LYS A 168 -8.47 -16.86 -18.32
CA LYS A 168 -9.02 -18.13 -17.82
C LYS A 168 -8.54 -18.44 -16.40
N LYS A 169 -7.26 -18.21 -16.09
CA LYS A 169 -6.70 -18.50 -14.76
C LYS A 169 -7.16 -17.47 -13.72
N GLU A 170 -7.20 -16.20 -14.12
CA GLU A 170 -7.64 -15.09 -13.29
C GLU A 170 -9.00 -14.54 -13.74
N GLU A 171 -9.92 -15.44 -14.12
CA GLU A 171 -11.22 -15.13 -14.71
C GLU A 171 -12.04 -14.12 -13.89
N SER A 172 -12.05 -14.24 -12.55
CA SER A 172 -12.81 -13.34 -11.68
C SER A 172 -12.30 -11.89 -11.80
N LEU A 173 -10.98 -11.70 -11.77
CA LEU A 173 -10.37 -10.38 -11.95
C LEU A 173 -10.54 -9.86 -13.37
N TYR A 174 -10.36 -10.72 -14.37
CA TYR A 174 -10.50 -10.34 -15.78
C TYR A 174 -11.92 -9.86 -16.10
N ASN A 175 -12.93 -10.56 -15.57
CA ASN A 175 -14.33 -10.18 -15.71
C ASN A 175 -14.65 -8.87 -14.98
N GLN A 176 -14.11 -8.67 -13.77
CA GLN A 176 -14.31 -7.43 -13.05
C GLN A 176 -13.69 -6.23 -13.79
N LEU A 177 -12.49 -6.39 -14.36
CA LEU A 177 -11.85 -5.39 -15.20
C LEU A 177 -12.70 -5.08 -16.45
N ASN A 178 -13.25 -6.10 -17.13
CA ASN A 178 -14.17 -5.89 -18.25
C ASN A 178 -15.41 -5.09 -17.85
N ILE A 179 -15.98 -5.34 -16.66
CA ILE A 179 -17.13 -4.60 -16.16
C ILE A 179 -16.77 -3.13 -15.94
N ILE A 180 -15.61 -2.86 -15.34
CA ILE A 180 -15.15 -1.49 -15.09
C ILE A 180 -14.88 -0.76 -16.41
N LEU A 181 -14.11 -1.38 -17.32
CA LEU A 181 -13.73 -0.77 -18.60
C LEU A 181 -14.93 -0.50 -19.53
N LYS A 182 -16.01 -1.29 -19.45
CA LYS A 182 -17.23 -1.08 -20.26
C LYS A 182 -18.15 0.03 -19.76
N LYS A 183 -18.00 0.47 -18.50
CA LYS A 183 -18.84 1.53 -17.92
C LYS A 183 -18.44 2.94 -18.37
N VAL A 184 -17.31 3.05 -19.08
CA VAL A 184 -16.61 4.29 -19.37
C VAL A 184 -16.59 4.53 -20.87
#